data_AF-A0A252E1V4-F1
#
_entry.id   AF-A0A252E1V4-F1
#
_cell.length_a   1.000
_cell.length_b   1.000
_cell.length_c   1.000
_cell.angle_alpha   90.00
_cell.angle_beta   90.00
_cell.angle_gamma   90.00
#
_symmetry.space_group_name_H-M   'P 1'
#
loop_
_entity.id
_entity.type
_entity.pdbx_description
1 polymer ?
#
loop_
_entity_poly.entity_id
_entity_poly.type
_entity_poly.pdbx_seq_one_letter_code
_entity_poly.pdbx_strand_id
1 'polypeptide(L)'
;MKSILQTYLEQEIWILIRDKWYFATVIGVWDDLLWFKHRTYNKDTEEDTLWEMIVKISEVIAIDKVKSVMSRKPDVFISRLLETETGTGNHPEHEN
;
A
#
# COMPACT_ATOMS: atom_id res chain seq x y z
N MET A 1 17.88 -17.47 -3.02
CA MET A 1 17.00 -16.69 -3.92
C MET A 1 16.80 -15.32 -3.28
N LYS A 2 16.96 -14.21 -4.00
CA LYS A 2 16.69 -12.87 -3.43
C LYS A 2 15.18 -12.71 -3.28
N SER A 3 14.71 -12.31 -2.10
CA SER A 3 13.28 -12.04 -1.87
C SER A 3 12.84 -10.90 -2.78
N ILE A 4 11.65 -11.02 -3.39
CA ILE A 4 11.10 -9.96 -4.25
C ILE A 4 11.00 -8.62 -3.50
N LEU A 5 10.86 -8.66 -2.18
CA LEU A 5 10.85 -7.49 -1.32
C LEU A 5 12.18 -6.72 -1.31
N GLN A 6 13.31 -7.41 -1.46
CA GLN A 6 14.62 -6.76 -1.57
C GLN A 6 14.72 -5.90 -2.84
N THR A 7 13.88 -6.14 -3.85
CA THR A 7 13.85 -5.32 -5.06
C THR A 7 13.23 -3.94 -4.82
N TYR A 8 12.50 -3.74 -3.71
CA TYR A 8 11.85 -2.48 -3.36
C TYR A 8 12.63 -1.67 -2.34
N LEU A 9 13.86 -2.06 -1.99
CA LEU A 9 14.71 -1.30 -1.08
C LEU A 9 14.85 0.16 -1.55
N GLU A 10 14.65 1.10 -0.63
CA GLU A 10 14.66 2.56 -0.85
C GLU A 10 13.59 3.09 -1.82
N GLN A 11 12.62 2.25 -2.21
CA GLN A 11 11.49 2.67 -3.04
C GLN A 11 10.27 3.02 -2.18
N GLU A 12 9.51 4.01 -2.65
CA GLU A 12 8.19 4.34 -2.14
C GLU A 12 7.14 3.46 -2.81
N ILE A 13 6.47 2.65 -2.01
CA ILE A 13 5.46 1.68 -2.44
C ILE A 13 4.25 1.73 -1.50
N TRP A 14 3.11 1.28 -2.00
CA TRP A 14 1.96 1.00 -1.15
C TRP A 14 2.05 -0.44 -0.64
N ILE A 15 1.90 -0.61 0.67
CA ILE A 15 1.98 -1.91 1.33
C ILE A 15 0.69 -2.15 2.10
N LEU A 16 0.02 -3.27 1.83
CA LEU A 16 -1.14 -3.72 2.60
C LEU A 16 -0.65 -4.65 3.70
N ILE A 17 -0.79 -4.21 4.94
CA ILE A 17 -0.44 -4.99 6.13
C ILE A 17 -1.74 -5.26 6.88
N ARG A 18 -2.08 -6.54 7.04
CA ARG A 18 -3.40 -6.97 7.54
C ARG A 18 -4.53 -6.34 6.73
N ASP A 19 -5.21 -5.34 7.28
CA ASP A 19 -6.37 -4.64 6.71
C ASP A 19 -6.09 -3.16 6.37
N LYS A 20 -4.84 -2.71 6.47
CA LYS A 20 -4.48 -1.30 6.30
C LYS A 20 -3.39 -1.07 5.26
N TRP A 21 -3.61 -0.07 4.41
CA TRP A 21 -2.65 0.40 3.42
C TRP A 21 -1.72 1.46 4.00
N TYR A 22 -0.43 1.29 3.74
CA TYR A 22 0.62 2.21 4.14
C TYR A 22 1.38 2.69 2.91
N PHE A 23 1.48 4.00 2.73
CA PHE A 23 2.44 4.56 1.78
C PHE A 23 3.80 4.62 2.45
N ALA A 24 4.70 3.74 2.02
CA ALA A 24 5.88 3.39 2.77
C ALA A 24 7.13 3.39 1.90
N THR A 25 8.24 3.84 2.49
CA THR A 25 9.59 3.65 1.96
C THR A 25 10.21 2.42 2.61
N VAL A 26 10.55 1.40 1.83
CA VAL A 26 11.25 0.21 2.36
C VAL A 26 12.71 0.56 2.66
N ILE A 27 13.20 0.17 3.83
CA ILE A 27 14.55 0.55 4.31
C ILE A 27 15.41 -0.69 4.55
N GLY A 28 14.77 -1.80 4.89
CA GLY A 28 15.45 -3.05 5.14
C GLY A 28 14.53 -4.24 4.94
N VAL A 29 15.11 -5.34 4.47
CA VAL A 29 14.45 -6.64 4.40
C VAL A 29 15.44 -7.67 4.95
N TRP A 30 15.09 -8.30 6.06
CA TRP A 30 15.94 -9.27 6.75
C TRP A 30 15.15 -10.53 7.04
N ASP A 31 15.60 -11.68 6.53
CA ASP A 31 14.95 -12.98 6.69
C ASP A 31 13.42 -12.93 6.46
N ASP A 32 12.62 -12.93 7.54
CA ASP A 32 11.15 -12.87 7.53
C ASP A 32 10.58 -11.48 7.94
N LEU A 33 11.43 -10.46 8.08
CA LEU A 33 11.07 -9.12 8.53
C LEU A 33 11.17 -8.08 7.40
N LEU A 34 10.18 -7.19 7.37
CA LEU A 34 10.14 -6.02 6.52
C LEU A 34 10.24 -4.77 7.40
N TRP A 35 11.23 -3.93 7.10
CA TRP A 35 11.45 -2.65 7.75
C TRP A 35 11.15 -1.51 6.78
N PHE A 36 10.24 -0.62 7.19
CA PHE A 36 9.81 0.50 6.36
C PHE A 36 9.52 1.75 7.19
N LYS A 37 9.58 2.91 6.53
CA LYS A 37 9.06 4.18 7.05
C LYS A 37 7.76 4.52 6.37
N HIS A 38 6.81 5.10 7.08
CA HIS A 38 5.61 5.68 6.49
C HIS A 38 5.34 7.06 7.09
N ARG A 39 4.61 7.89 6.36
CA ARG A 39 4.20 9.21 6.84
C ARG A 39 2.73 9.20 7.18
N THR A 40 2.37 9.89 8.25
CA THR A 40 1.00 10.15 8.62
C THR A 40 0.83 11.67 8.75
N TYR A 41 -0.07 12.22 7.95
CA TYR A 41 -0.40 13.65 7.98
C TYR A 41 -1.46 13.91 9.04
N ASN A 42 -1.15 14.76 10.02
CA ASN A 42 -2.12 15.22 11.00
C ASN A 42 -2.84 16.46 10.47
N LYS A 43 -4.14 16.35 10.20
CA LYS A 43 -4.95 17.48 9.70
C LYS A 43 -5.15 18.58 10.74
N ASP A 44 -5.09 18.25 12.02
CA ASP A 44 -5.36 19.20 13.10
C ASP A 44 -4.15 20.10 13.39
N THR A 45 -2.93 19.58 13.20
CA THR A 45 -1.68 20.33 13.44
C THR A 45 -0.95 20.72 12.16
N GLU A 46 -1.42 20.26 11.00
CA GLU A 46 -0.76 20.39 9.69
C GLU A 46 0.67 19.81 9.65
N GLU A 47 0.99 18.90 10.57
CA GLU A 47 2.32 18.29 10.68
C GLU A 47 2.36 16.88 10.08
N ASP A 48 3.45 16.59 9.37
CA ASP A 48 3.78 15.25 8.93
C ASP A 48 4.59 14.52 10.02
N THR A 49 4.04 13.41 10.52
CA THR A 49 4.79 12.53 11.43
C THR A 49 5.37 11.36 10.64
N LEU A 50 6.70 11.17 10.74
CA LEU A 50 7.41 10.04 10.15
C LEU A 50 7.47 8.89 11.16
N TRP A 51 6.95 7.74 10.75
CA TRP A 51 6.93 6.52 11.53
C TRP A 51 7.88 5.50 10.93
N GLU A 52 8.47 4.68 11.79
CA GLU A 52 9.32 3.57 11.39
C GLU A 52 8.75 2.28 12.00
N MET A 53 8.52 1.27 11.15
CA MET A 53 7.87 0.04 11.56
C MET A 53 8.64 -1.18 11.03
N ILE A 54 8.68 -2.22 11.85
CA ILE A 54 9.20 -3.55 11.51
C ILE A 54 8.05 -4.53 11.67
N VAL A 55 7.72 -5.25 10.61
CA VAL A 55 6.63 -6.24 10.58
C VAL A 55 7.13 -7.55 10.01
N LYS A 56 6.43 -8.65 10.29
CA LYS A 56 6.71 -9.90 9.59
C LYS A 56 6.20 -9.83 8.16
N ILE A 57 6.97 -10.37 7.22
CA ILE A 57 6.60 -10.47 5.81
C ILE A 57 5.31 -11.29 5.64
N SER A 58 5.05 -12.25 6.53
CA SER A 58 3.79 -13.01 6.54
C SER A 58 2.55 -12.17 6.84
N GLU A 59 2.70 -10.96 7.38
CA GLU A 59 1.60 -10.01 7.63
C GLU A 59 1.35 -9.10 6.42
N VAL A 60 2.27 -9.07 5.46
CA VAL A 60 2.13 -8.32 4.22
C VAL A 60 1.24 -9.10 3.26
N ILE A 61 0.07 -8.55 2.95
CA ILE A 61 -0.93 -9.20 2.10
C ILE A 61 -0.71 -8.84 0.64
N ALA A 62 -0.38 -7.57 0.36
CA ALA A 62 -0.20 -7.08 -1.01
C ALA A 62 0.79 -5.91 -1.06
N ILE A 63 1.34 -5.69 -2.25
CA ILE A 63 2.22 -4.57 -2.57
C ILE A 63 1.73 -3.96 -3.88
N ASP A 64 1.50 -2.66 -3.87
CA ASP A 64 1.21 -1.89 -5.07
C ASP A 64 2.40 -0.97 -5.41
N LYS A 65 2.89 -1.12 -6.65
CA LYS A 65 4.05 -0.42 -7.21
C LYS A 65 3.72 0.95 -7.77
N VAL A 66 2.46 1.40 -7.70
CA VAL A 66 2.06 2.69 -8.23
C VAL A 66 2.91 3.77 -7.56
N LYS A 67 3.90 4.29 -8.32
CA LYS A 67 4.63 5.52 -7.99
C LYS A 67 3.57 6.58 -7.80
N SER A 68 3.43 7.05 -6.58
CA SER A 68 2.44 8.03 -6.20
C SER A 68 2.56 9.27 -7.09
N VAL A 69 1.72 9.36 -8.12
CA VAL A 69 1.40 10.62 -8.78
C VAL A 69 0.50 11.36 -7.79
N MET A 70 1.12 11.90 -6.73
CA MET A 70 0.48 12.83 -5.80
C MET A 70 0.17 14.13 -6.54
N SER A 71 -0.88 14.10 -7.37
CA SER A 71 -1.68 15.28 -7.64
C SER A 71 -2.52 15.49 -6.39
N ARG A 72 -2.22 16.59 -5.70
CA ARG A 72 -2.89 17.12 -4.50
C ARG A 72 -4.40 16.83 -4.50
N LYS A 73 -4.83 15.72 -3.91
CA LYS A 73 -6.15 15.44 -3.33
C LYS A 73 -6.19 13.99 -2.78
N PRO A 74 -6.25 13.81 -1.46
CA PRO A 74 -6.36 12.48 -0.84
C PRO A 74 -7.66 11.74 -1.20
N ASP A 75 -8.66 12.42 -1.77
CA ASP A 75 -10.01 11.90 -1.97
C ASP A 75 -10.22 11.07 -3.26
N VAL A 76 -9.22 10.90 -4.12
CA VAL A 76 -9.41 10.24 -5.43
C VAL A 76 -8.95 8.77 -5.43
N PHE A 77 -7.95 8.40 -4.62
CA PHE A 77 -7.38 7.04 -4.67
C PHE A 77 -8.21 6.00 -3.90
N ILE A 78 -8.87 6.38 -2.80
CA ILE A 78 -9.72 5.46 -2.03
C ILE A 78 -11.00 5.10 -2.81
N SER A 79 -11.45 5.97 -3.73
CA SER A 79 -12.66 5.73 -4.53
C SER A 79 -12.52 4.53 -5.48
N ARG A 80 -11.35 4.30 -6.07
CA ARG A 80 -11.16 3.16 -6.98
C ARG A 80 -11.01 1.81 -6.29
N LEU A 81 -10.50 1.80 -5.06
CA LEU A 81 -10.40 0.55 -4.30
C LEU A 81 -11.79 0.12 -3.78
N LEU A 82 -12.62 1.08 -3.37
CA LEU A 82 -14.01 0.80 -2.95
C LEU A 82 -14.91 0.36 -4.11
N GLU A 83 -14.66 0.82 -5.34
CA GLU A 83 -15.41 0.38 -6.52
C GLU A 83 -15.15 -1.09 -6.91
N THR A 84 -14.12 -1.75 -6.34
CA THR A 84 -13.79 -3.14 -6.68
C THR A 84 -14.47 -4.18 -5.78
N GLU A 85 -15.14 -3.77 -4.69
CA GLU A 85 -15.79 -4.70 -3.75
C GLU A 85 -17.33 -4.70 -3.81
N THR A 86 -17.94 -4.07 -4.82
CA THR A 86 -19.39 -4.19 -5.10
C THR A 86 -19.63 -4.60 -6.55
N GLY A 87 -19.37 -5.88 -6.86
CA GLY A 87 -19.54 -6.40 -8.20
C GLY A 87 -19.63 -7.93 -8.31
N THR A 88 -20.06 -8.63 -7.26
CA THR A 88 -20.54 -10.01 -7.40
C THR A 88 -22.04 -9.96 -7.68
N GLY A 89 -22.44 -10.17 -8.94
CA GLY A 89 -23.85 -10.11 -9.30
C GLY A 89 -24.16 -10.44 -10.77
N ASN A 90 -23.97 -11.71 -11.12
CA ASN A 90 -24.74 -12.48 -12.11
C ASN A 90 -24.69 -12.14 -13.61
N HIS A 91 -24.16 -13.15 -14.32
CA HIS A 91 -24.61 -13.72 -15.60
C HIS A 91 -24.13 -13.11 -16.93
N PRO A 92 -23.50 -13.92 -17.81
CA PRO A 92 -23.29 -13.59 -19.21
C PRO A 92 -24.53 -14.03 -20.00
N GLU A 93 -25.12 -13.14 -20.79
CA GLU A 93 -25.97 -13.56 -21.90
C GLU A 93 -25.53 -12.93 -23.21
N HIS A 94 -25.52 -13.82 -24.19
CA HIS A 94 -25.03 -13.76 -25.55
C HIS A 94 -26.21 -13.41 -26.47
N GLU A 95 -25.92 -12.84 -27.66
CA GLU A 95 -26.84 -12.58 -28.81
C GLU A 95 -27.94 -11.52 -28.57
N ASN A 96 -28.25 -10.62 -29.52
CA ASN A 96 -28.35 -10.73 -30.98
C ASN A 96 -28.15 -9.36 -31.64
#